data_AF-A0AAN7U1Z0-F1
#
_entry.id   AF-A0AAN7U1Z0-F1
#
_cell.length_a   1.000
_cell.length_b   1.000
_cell.length_c   1.000
_cell.angle_alpha   90.00
_cell.angle_beta   90.00
_cell.angle_gamma   90.00
#
_symmetry.space_group_name_H-M   'P 1'
#
loop_
_entity.id
_entity.type
_entity.pdbx_description
1 polymer ?
#
loop_
_entity_poly.entity_id
_entity_poly.type
_entity_poly.pdbx_seq_one_letter_code
_entity_poly.pdbx_strand_id
1 'polypeptide(L)'
;MNNSIIFLLLSLVACSSVVYGVQYLHMEPYANSDCKGEIYGAGYALQIDLCFGINYQGGAFVNNFKVSLDDSGQNATVSQFKDTDTSCSTPNTNFDKVYNVGECYEAPGYGNSDDYEPTNFVLISIQNNPHSIPTYGYRSTTYGDSQCMSNPQFYIFYTNNTEFNIHSDDYSKWYCVDNQAYETFCEQGEGTESCFTNPSSSECTRNFLQWHEDNYIQESC
;
A
#
# COMPACT_ATOMS: atom_id res chain seq x y z
N MET A 1 50.25 15.38 -13.60
CA MET A 1 49.06 14.88 -12.88
C MET A 1 49.37 13.49 -12.36
N ASN A 2 49.14 13.23 -11.08
CA ASN A 2 49.47 11.94 -10.46
C ASN A 2 48.52 10.84 -10.98
N ASN A 3 49.07 9.82 -11.64
CA ASN A 3 48.30 8.68 -12.17
C ASN A 3 47.44 7.98 -11.10
N SER A 4 47.83 8.08 -9.82
CA SER A 4 47.06 7.55 -8.68
C SER A 4 45.72 8.25 -8.46
N ILE A 5 45.59 9.55 -8.80
CA ILE A 5 44.34 10.31 -8.64
C ILE A 5 43.32 9.90 -9.72
N ILE A 6 43.81 9.62 -10.94
CA ILE A 6 42.96 9.16 -12.06
C ILE A 6 42.38 7.78 -11.75
N PHE A 7 43.18 6.87 -11.18
CA PHE A 7 42.72 5.54 -10.78
C PHE A 7 41.66 5.56 -9.67
N LEU A 8 41.80 6.47 -8.70
CA LEU A 8 40.82 6.63 -7.62
C LEU A 8 39.47 7.16 -8.13
N LEU A 9 39.50 8.11 -9.07
CA LEU A 9 38.29 8.66 -9.72
C LEU A 9 37.58 7.62 -10.59
N LEU A 10 38.32 6.81 -11.37
CA LEU A 10 37.72 5.73 -12.18
C LEU A 10 37.12 4.62 -11.29
N SER A 11 37.72 4.33 -10.14
CA SER A 11 37.14 3.40 -9.16
C SER A 11 35.84 3.91 -8.55
N LEU A 12 35.74 5.22 -8.25
CA LEU A 12 34.50 5.81 -7.73
C LEU A 12 33.35 5.78 -8.75
N VAL A 13 33.66 6.01 -10.03
CA VAL A 13 32.67 5.96 -11.11
C VAL A 13 32.27 4.51 -11.44
N ALA A 14 33.16 3.54 -11.27
CA ALA A 14 32.81 2.12 -11.43
C ALA A 14 31.93 1.58 -10.29
N CYS A 15 31.93 2.25 -9.13
CA CYS A 15 31.07 1.94 -7.98
C CYS A 15 29.78 2.77 -7.92
N SER A 16 29.48 3.61 -8.93
CA SER A 16 28.15 4.20 -9.02
C SER A 16 27.17 3.09 -9.38
N SER A 17 26.59 2.47 -8.36
CA SER A 17 25.50 1.53 -8.46
C SER A 17 24.38 2.16 -9.29
N VAL A 18 23.96 1.48 -10.35
CA VAL A 18 22.71 1.80 -11.03
C VAL A 18 21.61 1.52 -10.01
N VAL A 19 21.05 2.58 -9.41
CA VAL A 19 19.84 2.46 -8.61
C VAL A 19 18.72 2.22 -9.61
N TYR A 20 18.34 0.95 -9.77
CA TYR A 20 17.15 0.61 -10.54
C TYR A 20 15.96 1.24 -9.84
N GLY A 21 15.27 2.11 -10.57
CA GLY A 21 14.10 2.75 -10.02
C GLY A 21 12.96 1.77 -9.82
N VAL A 22 12.19 1.94 -8.76
CA VAL A 22 10.94 1.20 -8.53
C VAL A 22 9.77 1.96 -9.13
N GLN A 23 8.83 1.21 -9.70
CA GLN A 23 7.58 1.76 -10.23
C GLN A 23 6.41 1.23 -9.43
N TYR A 24 5.44 2.09 -9.16
CA TYR A 24 4.21 1.75 -8.46
C TYR A 24 3.00 2.08 -9.31
N LEU A 25 2.03 1.17 -9.31
CA LEU A 25 0.64 1.54 -9.55
C LEU A 25 0.14 2.25 -8.30
N HIS A 26 -0.06 3.55 -8.40
CA HIS A 26 -0.53 4.39 -7.32
C HIS A 26 -2.00 4.74 -7.53
N MET A 27 -2.78 4.56 -6.47
CA MET A 27 -4.22 4.79 -6.41
C MET A 27 -4.47 5.91 -5.40
N GLU A 28 -4.53 7.16 -5.88
CA GLU A 28 -4.70 8.34 -5.02
C GLU A 28 -6.19 8.51 -4.67
N PRO A 29 -6.56 8.61 -3.38
CA PRO A 29 -7.96 8.60 -2.98
C PRO A 29 -8.64 9.97 -3.14
N TYR A 30 -9.87 9.98 -3.63
CA TYR A 30 -10.73 11.16 -3.77
C TYR A 30 -12.14 10.87 -3.25
N ALA A 31 -12.77 11.89 -2.66
CA ALA A 31 -14.16 11.77 -2.19
C ALA A 31 -15.18 11.60 -3.35
N ASN A 32 -14.85 12.07 -4.56
CA ASN A 32 -15.80 12.16 -5.68
C ASN A 32 -15.42 11.22 -6.84
N SER A 33 -16.43 10.78 -7.58
CA SER A 33 -16.30 9.82 -8.70
C SER A 33 -15.61 10.34 -9.95
N ASP A 34 -15.34 11.64 -10.04
CA ASP A 34 -14.53 12.24 -11.10
C ASP A 34 -13.07 12.45 -10.69
N CYS A 35 -12.70 12.00 -9.48
CA CYS A 35 -11.39 12.15 -8.88
C CYS A 35 -10.90 13.61 -8.89
N LYS A 36 -11.80 14.54 -8.56
CA LYS A 36 -11.48 15.96 -8.39
C LYS A 36 -11.89 16.45 -7.01
N GLY A 37 -11.13 17.43 -6.52
CA GLY A 37 -11.40 18.11 -5.26
C GLY A 37 -10.66 17.49 -4.10
N GLU A 38 -11.40 17.08 -3.07
CA GLU A 38 -10.85 16.63 -1.80
C GLU A 38 -10.20 15.24 -1.91
N ILE A 39 -8.91 15.17 -1.52
CA ILE A 39 -8.18 13.91 -1.35
C ILE A 39 -8.59 13.32 0.00
N TYR A 40 -9.37 12.26 -0.04
CA TYR A 40 -10.01 11.68 1.14
C TYR A 40 -10.28 10.19 0.92
N GLY A 41 -9.96 9.37 1.93
CA GLY A 41 -10.29 7.95 1.95
C GLY A 41 -9.08 7.02 2.03
N ALA A 42 -9.24 5.82 1.48
CA ALA A 42 -8.21 4.80 1.38
C ALA A 42 -7.56 4.80 -0.01
N GLY A 43 -6.24 4.86 -0.03
CA GLY A 43 -5.41 4.75 -1.22
C GLY A 43 -4.45 3.57 -1.14
N TYR A 44 -3.85 3.25 -2.28
CA TYR A 44 -3.01 2.08 -2.44
C TYR A 44 -1.79 2.39 -3.28
N ALA A 45 -0.69 1.69 -3.01
CA ALA A 45 0.43 1.62 -3.92
C ALA A 45 0.91 0.18 -4.03
N LEU A 46 1.06 -0.28 -5.25
CA LEU A 46 1.43 -1.66 -5.58
C LEU A 46 2.67 -1.62 -6.47
N GLN A 47 3.76 -2.26 -6.04
CA GLN A 47 4.98 -2.30 -6.82
C GLN A 47 4.76 -3.12 -8.10
N ILE A 48 5.16 -2.56 -9.24
CA ILE A 48 5.02 -3.19 -10.55
C ILE A 48 6.07 -4.29 -10.72
N ASP A 49 5.66 -5.37 -11.40
CA ASP A 49 6.46 -6.55 -11.74
C ASP A 49 7.00 -7.37 -10.55
N LEU A 50 6.50 -7.12 -9.34
CA LEU A 50 6.83 -7.89 -8.15
C LEU A 50 5.64 -8.75 -7.70
N CYS A 51 5.94 -9.96 -7.22
CA CYS A 51 4.96 -10.81 -6.55
C CYS A 51 5.03 -10.51 -5.05
N PHE A 52 3.88 -10.19 -4.45
CA PHE A 52 3.79 -9.86 -3.03
C PHE A 52 2.43 -10.28 -2.47
N GLY A 53 2.38 -10.61 -1.19
CA GLY A 53 1.12 -10.85 -0.51
C GLY A 53 0.54 -9.57 0.05
N ILE A 54 -0.78 -9.46 -0.05
CA ILE A 54 -1.56 -8.46 0.67
C ILE A 54 -2.21 -9.17 1.85
N ASN A 55 -1.91 -8.70 3.06
CA ASN A 55 -2.52 -9.25 4.26
C ASN A 55 -3.97 -8.80 4.39
N TYR A 56 -4.80 -9.71 4.86
CA TYR A 56 -6.14 -9.44 5.34
C TYR A 56 -6.12 -9.61 6.86
N GLN A 57 -6.32 -8.53 7.61
CA GLN A 57 -6.34 -8.61 9.07
C GLN A 57 -7.56 -9.44 9.49
N GLY A 58 -7.35 -10.63 10.07
CA GLY A 58 -8.42 -11.50 10.59
C GLY A 58 -8.80 -12.74 9.76
N GLY A 59 -8.15 -12.99 8.61
CA GLY A 59 -8.49 -14.12 7.73
C GLY A 59 -7.42 -15.20 7.65
N ALA A 60 -7.88 -16.44 7.44
CA ALA A 60 -7.02 -17.60 7.18
C ALA A 60 -6.56 -17.72 5.71
N PHE A 61 -6.86 -16.71 4.88
CA PHE A 61 -6.64 -16.71 3.44
C PHE A 61 -5.81 -15.49 3.06
N VAL A 62 -4.76 -15.73 2.29
CA VAL A 62 -3.84 -14.69 1.85
C VAL A 62 -3.72 -14.81 0.36
N ASN A 63 -3.98 -13.72 -0.35
CA ASN A 63 -3.82 -13.72 -1.78
C ASN A 63 -2.47 -13.10 -2.16
N ASN A 64 -1.73 -13.77 -3.02
CA ASN A 64 -0.57 -13.20 -3.69
C ASN A 64 -1.04 -12.36 -4.87
N PHE A 65 -0.40 -11.22 -5.09
CA PHE A 65 -0.72 -10.31 -6.17
C PHE A 65 0.53 -9.99 -6.98
N LYS A 66 0.30 -9.68 -8.26
CA LYS A 66 1.30 -9.07 -9.12
C LYS A 66 0.62 -7.99 -9.96
N VAL A 67 1.30 -6.86 -10.10
CA VAL A 67 0.91 -5.81 -11.04
C VAL A 67 1.77 -5.89 -12.28
N SER A 68 1.15 -5.93 -13.45
CA SER A 68 1.83 -5.84 -14.75
C SER A 68 1.32 -4.64 -15.53
N LEU A 69 2.19 -4.03 -16.32
CA LEU A 69 1.80 -3.02 -17.30
C LEU A 69 1.70 -3.65 -18.69
N ASP A 70 0.81 -3.11 -19.51
CA ASP A 70 0.82 -3.39 -20.94
C ASP A 70 2.03 -2.71 -21.63
N ASP A 71 2.26 -3.06 -22.90
CA ASP A 71 3.39 -2.51 -23.68
C ASP A 71 3.35 -0.97 -23.80
N SER A 72 2.17 -0.36 -23.64
CA SER A 72 1.98 1.09 -23.71
C SER A 72 2.22 1.80 -22.37
N GLY A 73 2.23 1.07 -21.25
CA GLY A 73 2.27 1.61 -19.90
C GLY A 73 0.98 2.33 -19.48
N GLN A 74 -0.09 2.22 -20.27
CA GLN A 74 -1.36 2.92 -20.03
C GLN A 74 -2.39 2.05 -19.31
N ASN A 75 -2.18 0.73 -19.28
CA ASN A 75 -3.06 -0.21 -18.60
C ASN A 75 -2.26 -1.02 -17.59
N ALA A 76 -2.69 -0.99 -16.34
CA ALA A 76 -2.15 -1.83 -15.27
C ALA A 76 -3.12 -2.97 -14.97
N THR A 77 -2.61 -4.20 -14.96
CA THR A 77 -3.38 -5.38 -14.57
C THR A 77 -2.92 -5.84 -13.20
N VAL A 78 -3.84 -5.86 -12.23
CA VAL A 78 -3.62 -6.46 -10.91
C VAL A 78 -4.16 -7.88 -10.97
N SER A 79 -3.26 -8.85 -10.98
CA SER A 79 -3.59 -10.28 -11.01
C SER A 79 -3.44 -10.91 -9.63
N GLN A 80 -4.31 -11.86 -9.32
CA GLN A 80 -4.28 -12.63 -8.08
C GLN A 80 -3.78 -14.04 -8.33
N PHE A 81 -2.99 -14.56 -7.40
CA PHE A 81 -2.36 -15.88 -7.46
C PHE A 81 -2.69 -16.67 -6.20
N LYS A 82 -2.47 -17.98 -6.28
CA LYS A 82 -2.67 -18.88 -5.13
C LYS A 82 -1.84 -18.45 -3.93
N ASP A 83 -2.40 -18.65 -2.75
CA ASP A 83 -1.83 -18.29 -1.45
C ASP A 83 -0.42 -18.85 -1.23
N THR A 84 -0.14 -20.04 -1.76
CA THR A 84 1.16 -20.71 -1.61
C THR A 84 2.17 -20.41 -2.72
N ASP A 85 1.84 -19.52 -3.66
CA ASP A 85 2.68 -19.25 -4.83
C ASP A 85 3.37 -17.89 -4.74
N THR A 86 4.47 -17.87 -4.00
CA THR A 86 5.35 -16.70 -3.84
C THR A 86 6.06 -16.26 -5.13
N SER A 87 5.95 -17.05 -6.20
CA SER A 87 6.50 -16.71 -7.51
C SER A 87 5.47 -16.12 -8.47
N CYS A 88 4.19 -16.10 -8.07
CA CYS A 88 3.08 -15.69 -8.92
C CYS A 88 3.10 -16.43 -10.28
N SER A 89 3.30 -17.75 -10.24
CA SER A 89 3.35 -18.64 -11.41
C SER A 89 2.00 -19.27 -11.77
N THR A 90 1.09 -19.35 -10.80
CA THR A 90 -0.18 -20.07 -10.85
C THR A 90 -1.32 -19.10 -10.53
N PRO A 91 -1.89 -18.44 -11.55
CA PRO A 91 -2.94 -17.45 -11.36
C PRO A 91 -4.22 -18.10 -10.80
N ASN A 92 -4.94 -17.35 -9.98
CA ASN A 92 -6.32 -17.62 -9.68
C ASN A 92 -7.16 -17.16 -10.87
N THR A 93 -7.75 -18.12 -11.60
CA THR A 93 -8.57 -17.80 -12.78
C THR A 93 -9.70 -16.83 -12.43
N ASN A 94 -9.85 -15.77 -13.23
CA ASN A 94 -10.89 -14.72 -13.16
C ASN A 94 -10.71 -13.61 -12.11
N PHE A 95 -9.49 -13.37 -11.59
CA PHE A 95 -9.24 -12.30 -10.62
C PHE A 95 -8.42 -11.11 -11.17
N ASP A 96 -8.27 -11.01 -12.49
CA ASP A 96 -7.57 -9.88 -13.10
C ASP A 96 -8.44 -8.63 -13.08
N LYS A 97 -7.94 -7.57 -12.44
CA LYS A 97 -8.52 -6.22 -12.53
C LYS A 97 -7.62 -5.34 -13.38
N VAL A 98 -8.18 -4.73 -14.42
CA VAL A 98 -7.47 -3.82 -15.31
C VAL A 98 -7.85 -2.38 -14.99
N TYR A 99 -6.84 -1.54 -14.77
CA TYR A 99 -6.98 -0.12 -14.50
C TYR A 99 -6.28 0.69 -15.59
N ASN A 100 -6.96 1.71 -16.11
CA ASN A 100 -6.38 2.62 -17.08
C ASN A 100 -5.73 3.79 -16.34
N VAL A 101 -4.51 4.14 -16.71
CA VAL A 101 -3.78 5.28 -16.14
C VAL A 101 -4.50 6.59 -16.49
N GLY A 102 -4.74 7.41 -15.48
CA GLY A 102 -5.45 8.69 -15.58
C GLY A 102 -6.97 8.60 -15.40
N GLU A 103 -7.52 7.39 -15.25
CA GLU A 103 -8.95 7.18 -15.01
C GLU A 103 -9.28 7.05 -13.51
N CYS A 104 -10.54 7.31 -13.17
CA CYS A 104 -11.08 7.27 -11.82
C CYS A 104 -11.93 6.01 -11.61
N TYR A 105 -11.72 5.29 -10.50
CA TYR A 105 -12.44 4.07 -10.17
C TYR A 105 -12.93 4.11 -8.72
N GLU A 106 -13.95 3.31 -8.39
CA GLU A 106 -14.25 3.01 -6.99
C GLU A 106 -13.01 2.36 -6.33
N ALA A 107 -12.69 2.78 -5.11
CA ALA A 107 -11.54 2.28 -4.40
C ALA A 107 -11.67 0.75 -4.19
N PRO A 108 -10.69 -0.05 -4.61
CA PRO A 108 -10.76 -1.50 -4.42
C PRO A 108 -10.54 -1.88 -2.96
N GLY A 109 -11.26 -2.87 -2.46
CA GLY A 109 -10.99 -3.49 -1.16
C GLY A 109 -9.73 -4.36 -1.17
N TYR A 110 -8.55 -3.75 -1.03
CA TYR A 110 -7.31 -4.46 -0.72
C TYR A 110 -6.95 -4.27 0.75
N GLY A 111 -6.29 -5.26 1.36
CA GLY A 111 -5.82 -5.16 2.74
C GLY A 111 -6.91 -5.55 3.76
N ASN A 112 -7.12 -4.71 4.75
CA ASN A 112 -8.11 -4.83 5.82
C ASN A 112 -9.50 -4.29 5.43
N SER A 113 -9.90 -4.46 4.18
CA SER A 113 -11.10 -3.84 3.61
C SER A 113 -12.43 -4.36 4.17
N ASP A 114 -12.45 -5.51 4.84
CA ASP A 114 -13.69 -6.02 5.43
C ASP A 114 -13.96 -5.36 6.80
N ASP A 115 -12.91 -4.87 7.48
CA ASP A 115 -13.06 -4.05 8.69
C ASP A 115 -13.23 -2.57 8.32
N TYR A 116 -12.57 -2.12 7.25
CA TYR A 116 -12.55 -0.73 6.79
C TYR A 116 -12.89 -0.64 5.30
N GLU A 117 -14.16 -0.81 4.95
CA GLU A 117 -14.61 -0.81 3.56
C GLU A 117 -14.44 0.58 2.93
N PRO A 118 -13.61 0.72 1.88
CA PRO A 118 -13.43 1.99 1.19
C PRO A 118 -14.72 2.43 0.50
N THR A 119 -15.17 3.65 0.77
CA THR A 119 -16.30 4.28 0.08
C THR A 119 -15.88 5.42 -0.86
N ASN A 120 -14.57 5.65 -0.97
CA ASN A 120 -13.99 6.68 -1.82
C ASN A 120 -13.70 6.16 -3.24
N PHE A 121 -13.19 7.05 -4.09
CA PHE A 121 -12.70 6.75 -5.42
C PHE A 121 -11.18 6.86 -5.45
N VAL A 122 -10.53 6.31 -6.48
CA VAL A 122 -9.08 6.38 -6.68
C VAL A 122 -8.73 6.79 -8.10
N LEU A 123 -7.79 7.74 -8.22
CA LEU A 123 -7.17 8.12 -9.48
C LEU A 123 -5.95 7.23 -9.73
N ILE A 124 -5.91 6.61 -10.90
CA ILE A 124 -4.85 5.67 -11.26
C ILE A 124 -3.66 6.41 -11.86
N SER A 125 -2.47 6.21 -11.31
CA SER A 125 -1.23 6.78 -11.83
C SER A 125 -0.06 5.80 -11.72
N ILE A 126 0.95 5.96 -12.58
CA ILE A 126 2.22 5.26 -12.45
C ILE A 126 3.23 6.22 -11.80
N GLN A 127 3.71 5.86 -10.62
CA GLN A 127 4.73 6.63 -9.91
C GLN A 127 6.08 5.95 -10.03
N ASN A 128 7.04 6.66 -10.61
CA ASN A 128 8.42 6.22 -10.72
C ASN A 128 9.24 6.81 -9.59
N ASN A 129 9.91 5.99 -8.80
CA ASN A 129 10.75 6.42 -7.68
C ASN A 129 10.06 7.46 -6.82
N PRO A 130 8.89 7.14 -6.24
CA PRO A 130 8.17 8.11 -5.45
C PRO A 130 9.11 8.73 -4.43
N HIS A 131 9.17 10.06 -4.43
CA HIS A 131 9.80 10.81 -3.35
C HIS A 131 9.15 10.36 -2.03
N SER A 132 9.93 10.42 -0.94
CA SER A 132 9.54 9.99 0.42
C SER A 132 8.03 9.90 0.62
N ILE A 133 7.56 8.72 1.04
CA ILE A 133 6.14 8.44 1.21
C ILE A 133 5.50 9.52 2.09
N PRO A 134 4.42 10.19 1.64
CA PRO A 134 3.73 11.21 2.42
C PRO A 134 3.29 10.70 3.79
N THR A 135 3.15 11.63 4.73
CA THR A 135 2.52 11.33 6.02
C THR A 135 1.02 11.16 5.81
N TYR A 136 0.51 9.99 6.18
CA TYR A 136 -0.91 9.61 6.06
C TYR A 136 -1.56 9.57 7.44
N GLY A 137 -2.89 9.44 7.54
CA GLY A 137 -3.54 9.13 8.82
C GLY A 137 -3.18 7.75 9.35
N TYR A 138 -2.97 6.81 8.42
CA TYR A 138 -2.48 5.47 8.68
C TYR A 138 -1.84 4.91 7.40
N ARG A 139 -0.88 4.00 7.57
CA ARG A 139 -0.26 3.25 6.49
C ARG A 139 0.18 1.88 7.01
N SER A 140 -0.26 0.82 6.34
CA SER A 140 0.28 -0.52 6.53
C SER A 140 1.09 -0.91 5.30
N THR A 141 2.35 -1.26 5.51
CA THR A 141 3.32 -1.45 4.42
C THR A 141 3.93 -2.83 4.46
N THR A 142 3.94 -3.53 3.33
CA THR A 142 4.61 -4.80 3.10
C THR A 142 6.01 -4.58 2.50
N TYR A 143 7.02 -5.22 3.07
CA TYR A 143 8.43 -5.21 2.66
C TYR A 143 8.92 -6.63 2.40
N GLY A 144 9.96 -6.76 1.55
CA GLY A 144 10.58 -8.05 1.26
C GLY A 144 11.75 -8.43 2.18
N ASP A 145 11.98 -7.68 3.26
CA ASP A 145 13.11 -7.87 4.17
C ASP A 145 12.72 -7.67 5.63
N SER A 146 13.46 -8.31 6.53
CA SER A 146 13.15 -8.36 7.96
C SER A 146 13.34 -7.06 8.73
N GLN A 147 13.94 -6.06 8.10
CA GLN A 147 14.22 -4.77 8.69
C GLN A 147 13.30 -3.68 8.15
N CYS A 148 12.41 -4.01 7.20
CA CYS A 148 11.54 -3.06 6.51
C CYS A 148 12.35 -1.92 5.84
N MET A 149 13.52 -2.26 5.29
CA MET A 149 14.46 -1.31 4.69
C MET A 149 14.47 -1.38 3.15
N SER A 150 13.91 -2.44 2.57
CA SER A 150 13.70 -2.57 1.13
C SER A 150 12.65 -1.57 0.65
N ASN A 151 12.53 -1.44 -0.67
CA ASN A 151 11.40 -0.69 -1.23
C ASN A 151 10.09 -1.39 -0.83
N PRO A 152 9.07 -0.65 -0.39
CA PRO A 152 7.75 -1.21 -0.15
C PRO A 152 7.24 -1.99 -1.35
N GLN A 153 6.72 -3.19 -1.15
CA GLN A 153 6.10 -3.98 -2.21
C GLN A 153 4.63 -3.60 -2.39
N PHE A 154 3.97 -3.33 -1.26
CA PHE A 154 2.59 -2.89 -1.17
C PHE A 154 2.45 -1.94 0.02
N TYR A 155 1.61 -0.92 -0.11
CA TYR A 155 1.05 -0.28 1.06
C TYR A 155 -0.37 0.19 0.80
N ILE A 156 -1.22 0.00 1.81
CA ILE A 156 -2.49 0.71 1.95
C ILE A 156 -2.25 1.92 2.84
N PHE A 157 -2.91 3.02 2.54
CA PHE A 157 -2.84 4.22 3.36
C PHE A 157 -4.20 4.92 3.44
N TYR A 158 -4.45 5.58 4.56
CA TYR A 158 -5.64 6.39 4.77
C TYR A 158 -5.21 7.85 4.87
N THR A 159 -5.89 8.76 4.18
CA THR A 159 -5.67 10.19 4.42
C THR A 159 -5.96 10.56 5.87
N ASN A 160 -5.40 11.68 6.33
CA ASN A 160 -5.76 12.20 7.65
C ASN A 160 -7.26 12.49 7.72
N ASN A 161 -7.88 12.07 8.82
CA ASN A 161 -9.32 12.16 9.08
C ASN A 161 -10.20 11.25 8.23
N THR A 162 -9.65 10.25 7.54
CA THR A 162 -10.48 9.21 6.89
C THR A 162 -11.34 8.53 7.94
N GLU A 163 -12.64 8.49 7.67
CA GLU A 163 -13.67 7.84 8.47
C GLU A 163 -14.23 6.61 7.73
N PHE A 164 -14.35 5.50 8.43
CA PHE A 164 -14.95 4.26 7.96
C PHE A 164 -16.14 3.91 8.85
N ASN A 165 -17.26 3.51 8.24
CA ASN A 165 -18.38 2.94 8.97
C ASN A 165 -18.13 1.44 9.12
N ILE A 166 -17.96 0.97 10.35
CA ILE A 166 -17.65 -0.44 10.63
C ILE A 166 -18.96 -1.24 10.76
N HIS A 167 -20.04 -0.62 11.25
CA HIS A 167 -21.40 -1.17 11.34
C HIS A 167 -22.46 -0.08 11.05
N SER A 168 -23.76 -0.33 11.28
CA SER A 168 -24.83 0.61 10.91
C SER A 168 -24.69 2.00 11.55
N ASP A 169 -24.06 2.08 12.72
CA ASP A 169 -23.97 3.31 13.51
C ASP A 169 -22.55 3.55 14.09
N ASP A 170 -21.64 2.57 14.02
CA ASP A 170 -20.27 2.69 14.53
C ASP A 170 -19.30 3.18 13.46
N TYR A 171 -18.39 4.08 13.83
CA TYR A 171 -17.37 4.59 12.92
C TYR A 171 -15.96 4.59 13.53
N SER A 172 -14.96 4.48 12.66
CA SER A 172 -13.56 4.60 13.00
C SER A 172 -12.92 5.70 12.16
N LYS A 173 -12.09 6.53 12.81
CA LYS A 173 -11.42 7.66 12.21
C LYS A 173 -9.91 7.59 12.44
N TRP A 174 -9.16 7.76 11.36
CA TRP A 174 -7.71 7.62 11.36
C TRP A 174 -7.00 8.96 11.19
N TYR A 175 -5.95 9.19 11.98
CA TYR A 175 -5.15 10.42 11.89
C TYR A 175 -3.74 10.21 12.43
N CYS A 176 -2.82 11.05 11.99
CA CYS A 176 -1.42 10.99 12.38
C CYS A 176 -1.00 12.20 13.22
N VAL A 177 -0.30 11.93 14.31
CA VAL A 177 0.33 12.93 15.18
C VAL A 177 1.75 12.47 15.48
N ASP A 178 2.74 13.33 15.25
CA ASP A 178 4.15 13.04 15.53
C ASP A 178 4.68 11.72 14.91
N ASN A 179 4.27 11.42 13.67
CA ASN A 179 4.56 10.15 12.94
C ASN A 179 4.02 8.88 13.64
N GLN A 180 3.04 9.05 14.52
CA GLN A 180 2.28 7.97 15.10
C GLN A 180 0.83 8.01 14.61
N ALA A 181 0.37 6.89 14.03
CA ALA A 181 -1.00 6.72 13.62
C ALA A 181 -1.90 6.45 14.84
N TYR A 182 -3.06 7.06 14.86
CA TYR A 182 -4.09 6.91 15.87
C TYR A 182 -5.41 6.56 15.20
N GLU A 183 -6.15 5.70 15.89
CA GLU A 183 -7.50 5.32 15.54
C GLU A 183 -8.43 5.83 16.64
N THR A 184 -9.41 6.66 16.28
CA THR A 184 -10.57 6.95 17.14
C THR A 184 -11.71 6.07 16.68
N PHE A 185 -12.15 5.15 17.53
CA PHE A 185 -13.36 4.37 17.31
C PHE A 185 -14.49 4.92 18.18
N CYS A 186 -15.65 5.10 17.59
CA CYS A 186 -16.83 5.64 18.24
C CYS A 186 -18.00 4.65 18.10
N GLU A 187 -18.48 4.17 19.24
CA GLU A 187 -19.70 3.36 19.33
C GLU A 187 -20.91 4.26 19.43
N GLN A 188 -21.91 4.05 18.57
CA GLN A 188 -23.16 4.80 18.62
C GLN A 188 -24.26 3.91 19.22
N GLY A 189 -24.43 4.01 20.54
CA GLY A 189 -25.53 3.36 21.27
C GLY A 189 -26.81 4.21 21.27
N GLU A 190 -27.91 3.67 21.84
CA GLU A 190 -29.23 4.32 21.97
C GLU A 190 -29.18 5.71 22.68
N GLY A 191 -28.74 6.75 21.97
CA GLY A 191 -28.67 8.14 22.43
C GLY A 191 -27.35 8.59 23.08
N THR A 192 -26.28 7.78 23.07
CA THR A 192 -24.95 8.19 23.56
C THR A 192 -23.85 7.71 22.63
N GLU A 193 -23.00 8.63 22.20
CA GLU A 193 -21.74 8.35 21.48
C GLU A 193 -20.61 8.16 22.50
N SER A 194 -19.91 7.04 22.43
CA SER A 194 -18.73 6.77 23.25
C SER A 194 -17.54 6.52 22.34
N CYS A 195 -16.57 7.44 22.38
CA CYS A 195 -15.36 7.34 21.57
C CYS A 195 -14.14 6.96 22.44
N PHE A 196 -13.31 6.06 21.93
CA PHE A 196 -11.98 5.80 22.46
C PHE A 196 -10.93 5.98 21.37
N THR A 197 -9.72 6.33 21.78
CA THR A 197 -8.61 6.57 20.85
C THR A 197 -7.43 5.72 21.27
N ASN A 198 -6.90 4.93 20.33
CA ASN A 198 -5.76 4.08 20.54
C ASN A 198 -4.65 4.40 19.52
N PRO A 199 -3.37 4.31 19.92
CA PRO A 199 -2.28 4.29 18.96
C PRO A 199 -2.37 3.01 18.12
N SER A 200 -2.12 3.12 16.82
CA SER A 200 -2.20 2.03 15.86
C SER A 200 -0.95 2.03 14.96
N SER A 201 0.19 1.86 15.63
CA SER A 201 1.51 1.78 15.02
C SER A 201 2.20 0.52 15.51
N SER A 202 2.86 -0.19 14.62
CA SER A 202 3.63 -1.39 14.94
C SER A 202 5.02 -1.32 14.32
N GLU A 203 5.99 -1.94 15.01
CA GLU A 203 7.33 -2.10 14.47
C GLU A 203 7.33 -3.09 13.30
N CYS A 204 8.46 -3.18 12.59
CA CYS A 204 8.63 -4.16 11.53
C CYS A 204 8.45 -5.59 12.08
N THR A 205 7.40 -6.28 11.64
CA THR A 205 7.09 -7.64 12.08
C THR A 205 6.95 -8.58 10.90
N ARG A 206 7.35 -9.85 11.08
CA ARG A 206 7.12 -10.87 10.05
C ARG A 206 5.63 -11.15 9.96
N ASN A 207 5.07 -11.26 8.76
CA ASN A 207 3.70 -11.72 8.63
C ASN A 207 3.61 -13.23 8.91
N PHE A 208 3.40 -13.60 10.17
CA PHE A 208 3.28 -15.00 10.60
C PHE A 208 2.00 -15.68 10.14
N LEU A 209 1.00 -14.95 9.62
CA LEU A 209 -0.20 -15.57 9.03
C LEU A 209 0.09 -16.10 7.62
N GLN A 210 1.15 -15.60 6.99
CA GLN A 210 1.61 -15.96 5.66
C GLN A 210 2.83 -16.88 5.77
N TRP A 211 2.69 -18.09 6.33
CA TRP A 211 3.79 -19.02 6.67
C TRP A 211 4.82 -19.29 5.55
N HIS A 212 4.57 -18.82 4.33
CA HIS A 212 5.39 -18.99 3.14
C HIS A 212 5.90 -17.67 2.53
N GLU A 213 5.50 -16.51 3.03
CA GLU A 213 5.99 -15.22 2.54
C GLU A 213 7.18 -14.72 3.37
N ASP A 214 8.21 -14.24 2.68
CA ASP A 214 9.34 -13.52 3.27
C ASP A 214 9.00 -12.02 3.44
N ASN A 215 7.72 -11.75 3.71
CA ASN A 215 7.16 -10.42 3.79
C ASN A 215 7.06 -9.93 5.25
N TYR A 216 7.43 -8.67 5.43
CA TYR A 216 7.45 -8.00 6.72
C TYR A 216 6.58 -6.75 6.66
N ILE A 217 5.85 -6.50 7.74
CA ILE A 217 4.85 -5.44 7.80
C ILE A 217 5.30 -4.38 8.79
N GLN A 218 5.13 -3.12 8.41
CA GLN A 218 5.25 -1.97 9.31
C GLN A 218 4.01 -1.09 9.20
N GLU A 219 3.38 -0.81 10.34
CA GLU A 219 2.26 0.14 10.42
C GLU A 219 2.75 1.47 11.00
N SER A 220 2.43 2.55 10.30
CA SER A 220 2.95 3.88 10.60
C SER A 220 2.04 4.95 10.02
N CYS A 221 2.36 6.20 10.31
CA CYS A 221 2.18 7.29 9.37
C CYS A 221 3.56 7.86 8.99
#